data_AF-A0A9D8QYV7-F1
#
_entry.id   AF-A0A9D8QYV7-F1
#
_cell.length_a   1.000
_cell.length_b   1.000
_cell.length_c   1.000
_cell.angle_alpha   90.00
_cell.angle_beta   90.00
_cell.angle_gamma   90.00
#
_symmetry.space_group_name_H-M   'P 1'
#
loop_
_entity.id
_entity.type
_entity.pdbx_description
1 polymer ?
#
loop_
_entity_poly.entity_id
_entity_poly.type
_entity_poly.pdbx_seq_one_letter_code
_entity_poly.pdbx_strand_id
1 'polypeptide(L)'
;MKRMKLWMLAAILVCGQMLCVSCKTAQTGNAAKPQVEITELIRTSQSWDGVELPDYFKGRPELVAVKYVFPAGQKLGWHHHPVMNYGILVQGELTIIGQNGEEKVVHEGEPVVEMVGTIHHGENRGSKPVVLYMFYISQKDLPLAVQHPEIPLE
;
A
#
# COMPACT_ATOMS: atom_id res chain seq x y z
N MET A 1 88.73 -28.47 32.61
CA MET A 1 88.24 -29.15 33.82
C MET A 1 86.71 -29.16 33.81
N LYS A 2 86.13 -30.37 33.93
CA LYS A 2 84.74 -30.74 34.28
C LYS A 2 83.57 -30.17 33.46
N ARG A 3 83.04 -31.02 32.57
CA ARG A 3 81.62 -31.05 32.19
C ARG A 3 80.79 -31.57 33.37
N MET A 4 79.61 -31.01 33.62
CA MET A 4 78.58 -31.64 34.44
C MET A 4 77.19 -31.38 33.84
N LYS A 5 76.42 -32.47 33.69
CA LYS A 5 75.03 -32.55 33.22
C LYS A 5 74.08 -32.20 34.38
N LEU A 6 72.89 -31.62 34.12
CA LEU A 6 71.56 -32.12 34.55
C LEU A 6 70.44 -31.13 34.12
N TRP A 7 69.50 -31.41 33.21
CA TRP A 7 68.22 -32.19 33.21
C TRP A 7 66.96 -31.30 33.16
N MET A 8 66.10 -31.65 32.19
CA MET A 8 64.62 -31.68 32.20
C MET A 8 63.81 -30.48 32.71
N LEU A 9 62.92 -29.94 31.87
CA LEU A 9 61.47 -30.19 31.93
C LEU A 9 60.71 -29.39 30.87
N ALA A 10 59.64 -30.00 30.39
CA ALA A 10 58.76 -29.57 29.31
C ALA A 10 57.73 -28.53 29.77
N ALA A 11 57.31 -27.67 28.82
CA ALA A 11 55.95 -27.12 28.80
C ALA A 11 55.62 -26.74 27.34
N ILE A 12 55.05 -27.69 26.60
CA ILE A 12 54.41 -27.40 25.31
C ILE A 12 53.05 -26.78 25.64
N LEU A 13 52.96 -25.46 25.52
CA LEU A 13 51.69 -24.74 25.59
C LEU A 13 51.01 -24.86 24.23
N VAL A 14 50.15 -25.87 24.06
CA VAL A 14 49.28 -25.99 22.88
C VAL A 14 48.22 -24.89 22.99
N CYS A 15 48.44 -23.78 22.27
CA CYS A 15 47.46 -22.74 22.10
C CYS A 15 46.39 -23.24 21.13
N GLY A 16 45.29 -23.77 21.68
CA GLY A 16 44.13 -24.20 20.90
C GLY A 16 43.48 -23.00 20.22
N GLN A 17 43.67 -22.87 18.91
CA GLN A 17 42.91 -21.94 18.09
C GLN A 17 41.46 -22.44 17.98
N MET A 18 40.58 -21.86 18.78
CA MET A 18 39.14 -22.01 18.68
C MET A 18 38.69 -21.22 17.44
N LEU A 19 38.50 -21.92 16.31
CA LEU A 19 37.85 -21.33 15.13
C LEU A 19 36.39 -21.04 15.47
N CYS A 20 36.09 -19.78 15.77
CA CYS A 20 34.73 -19.27 15.79
C CYS A 20 34.19 -19.25 14.35
N VAL A 21 33.50 -20.31 13.95
CA VAL A 21 32.65 -20.30 12.75
C VAL A 21 31.47 -19.38 13.07
N SER A 22 31.61 -18.11 12.70
CA SER A 22 30.53 -17.13 12.79
C SER A 22 29.51 -17.48 11.70
N CYS A 23 28.49 -18.23 12.09
CA CYS A 23 27.31 -18.47 11.26
C CYS A 23 26.61 -17.12 11.06
N LYS A 24 26.78 -16.50 9.89
CA LYS A 24 25.97 -15.36 9.48
C LYS A 24 24.55 -15.88 9.27
N THR A 25 23.69 -15.72 10.27
CA THR A 25 22.25 -15.84 10.11
C THR A 25 21.84 -14.81 9.06
N ALA A 26 21.46 -15.28 7.88
CA ALA A 26 20.81 -14.43 6.89
C ALA A 26 19.50 -13.98 7.52
N GLN A 27 19.42 -12.71 7.92
CA GLN A 27 18.14 -12.07 8.19
C GLN A 27 17.36 -12.08 6.88
N THR A 28 16.46 -13.05 6.73
CA THR A 28 15.34 -12.93 5.82
C THR A 28 14.51 -11.76 6.34
N GLY A 29 14.83 -10.55 5.88
CA GLY A 29 13.98 -9.40 6.07
C GLY A 29 12.60 -9.80 5.59
N ASN A 30 11.63 -9.76 6.50
CA ASN A 30 10.24 -10.03 6.20
C ASN A 30 9.77 -8.85 5.33
N ALA A 31 10.07 -8.89 4.03
CA ALA A 31 9.64 -7.87 3.10
C ALA A 31 8.12 -7.85 3.15
N ALA A 32 7.55 -6.76 3.65
CA ALA A 32 6.11 -6.59 3.70
C ALA A 32 5.55 -6.84 2.29
N LYS A 33 4.50 -7.65 2.20
CA LYS A 33 3.83 -7.85 0.91
C LYS A 33 3.40 -6.49 0.38
N PRO A 34 3.56 -6.21 -0.92
CA PRO A 34 3.06 -4.97 -1.52
C PRO A 34 1.59 -4.80 -1.17
N GLN A 35 1.17 -3.58 -0.85
CA GLN A 35 -0.23 -3.23 -0.57
C GLN A 35 -0.64 -2.04 -1.45
N VAL A 36 -1.94 -1.83 -1.62
CA VAL A 36 -2.45 -0.63 -2.30
C VAL A 36 -2.08 0.59 -1.46
N GLU A 37 -1.36 1.53 -2.05
CA GLU A 37 -1.01 2.80 -1.40
C GLU A 37 -2.12 3.82 -1.65
N ILE A 38 -2.54 4.51 -0.60
CA ILE A 38 -3.61 5.49 -0.62
C ILE A 38 -3.06 6.80 -0.07
N THR A 39 -3.02 7.85 -0.89
CA THR A 39 -2.53 9.17 -0.49
C THR A 39 -3.62 10.22 -0.72
N GLU A 40 -4.13 10.80 0.36
CA GLU A 40 -4.97 11.98 0.28
C GLU A 40 -4.11 13.19 -0.13
N LEU A 41 -4.48 13.82 -1.24
CA LEU A 41 -3.75 14.95 -1.83
C LEU A 41 -4.30 16.28 -1.34
N ILE A 42 -5.63 16.35 -1.20
CA ILE A 42 -6.35 17.52 -0.73
C ILE A 42 -7.66 17.08 -0.09
N ARG A 43 -8.08 17.82 0.93
CA ARG A 43 -9.42 17.83 1.50
C ARG A 43 -9.74 19.27 1.86
N THR A 44 -10.73 19.85 1.23
CA THR A 44 -11.03 21.28 1.41
C THR A 44 -12.50 21.61 1.16
N SER A 45 -13.00 22.56 1.94
CA SER A 45 -14.26 23.28 1.70
C SER A 45 -14.04 24.70 1.22
N GLN A 46 -12.81 25.04 0.80
CA GLN A 46 -12.40 26.38 0.37
C GLN A 46 -11.75 26.32 -1.01
N SER A 47 -11.95 27.39 -1.77
CA SER A 47 -11.16 27.75 -2.94
C SER A 47 -9.72 28.07 -2.54
N TRP A 48 -8.81 28.09 -3.50
CA TRP A 48 -7.37 28.32 -3.26
C TRP A 48 -7.06 29.70 -2.65
N ASP A 49 -7.96 30.67 -2.80
CA ASP A 49 -7.90 32.02 -2.21
C ASP A 49 -8.50 32.08 -0.79
N GLY A 50 -8.91 30.95 -0.22
CA GLY A 50 -9.50 30.84 1.10
C GLY A 50 -11.01 31.12 1.15
N VAL A 51 -11.64 31.43 0.01
CA VAL A 51 -13.09 31.65 -0.04
C VAL A 51 -13.80 30.30 0.09
N GLU A 52 -14.72 30.20 1.05
CA GLU A 52 -15.55 29.01 1.26
C GLU A 52 -16.32 28.65 -0.01
N LEU A 53 -16.37 27.36 -0.32
CA LEU A 53 -17.14 26.82 -1.43
C LEU A 53 -18.64 27.05 -1.18
N PRO A 54 -19.43 27.33 -2.24
CA PRO A 54 -20.88 27.43 -2.12
C PRO A 54 -21.47 26.08 -1.73
N ASP A 55 -22.67 26.11 -1.15
CA ASP A 55 -23.42 24.90 -0.84
C ASP A 55 -23.65 24.05 -2.10
N TYR A 56 -23.54 22.73 -1.94
CA TYR A 56 -23.82 21.76 -2.97
C TYR A 56 -25.06 20.95 -2.57
N PHE A 57 -26.20 21.27 -3.19
CA PHE A 57 -27.54 20.93 -2.73
C PHE A 57 -27.87 21.46 -1.33
N LYS A 58 -27.47 20.73 -0.28
CA LYS A 58 -27.72 21.08 1.12
C LYS A 58 -26.43 20.93 1.90
N GLY A 59 -25.89 22.06 2.36
CA GLY A 59 -24.67 22.09 3.14
C GLY A 59 -23.41 22.22 2.29
N ARG A 60 -22.32 22.58 2.97
CA ARG A 60 -21.03 22.85 2.34
C ARG A 60 -20.36 21.55 1.87
N PRO A 61 -19.89 21.48 0.62
CA PRO A 61 -19.14 20.33 0.16
C PRO A 61 -17.73 20.31 0.77
N GLU A 62 -17.17 19.11 0.84
CA GLU A 62 -15.75 18.88 1.04
C GLU A 62 -15.22 18.16 -0.20
N LEU A 63 -14.36 18.85 -0.96
CA LEU A 63 -13.71 18.31 -2.14
C LEU A 63 -12.47 17.56 -1.69
N VAL A 64 -12.36 16.30 -2.10
CA VAL A 64 -11.23 15.44 -1.73
C VAL A 64 -10.62 14.83 -2.98
N ALA A 65 -9.29 14.87 -3.11
CA ALA A 65 -8.57 14.15 -4.15
C ALA A 65 -7.65 13.12 -3.51
N VAL A 66 -7.67 11.90 -4.03
CA VAL A 66 -6.89 10.77 -3.51
C VAL A 66 -6.14 10.12 -4.67
N LYS A 67 -4.84 9.91 -4.47
CA LYS A 67 -4.01 9.09 -5.34
C LYS A 67 -3.98 7.67 -4.80
N TYR A 68 -4.32 6.71 -5.66
CA TYR A 68 -4.15 5.30 -5.41
C TYR A 68 -3.01 4.75 -6.26
N VAL A 69 -2.18 3.91 -5.66
CA VAL A 69 -1.20 3.09 -6.39
C VAL A 69 -1.48 1.63 -6.07
N PHE A 70 -1.84 0.85 -7.09
CA PHE A 70 -2.00 -0.60 -6.94
C PHE A 70 -0.76 -1.27 -7.52
N PRO A 71 0.13 -1.86 -6.70
CA PRO A 71 1.20 -2.70 -7.21
C PRO A 71 0.65 -3.85 -8.06
N ALA A 72 1.48 -4.43 -8.91
CA ALA A 72 1.09 -5.58 -9.74
C ALA A 72 0.54 -6.73 -8.88
N GLY A 73 -0.61 -7.28 -9.28
CA GLY A 73 -1.29 -8.37 -8.59
C GLY A 73 -1.98 -7.99 -7.27
N GLN A 74 -2.03 -6.70 -6.92
CA GLN A 74 -2.71 -6.25 -5.69
C GLN A 74 -4.17 -5.94 -5.91
N LYS A 75 -4.94 -6.15 -4.83
CA LYS A 75 -6.36 -5.87 -4.73
C LYS A 75 -6.62 -4.92 -3.57
N LEU A 76 -7.58 -4.02 -3.74
CA LEU A 76 -8.18 -3.28 -2.64
C LEU A 76 -9.40 -4.06 -2.17
N GLY A 77 -9.60 -4.22 -0.87
CA GLY A 77 -10.71 -5.00 -0.31
C GLY A 77 -12.09 -4.46 -0.69
N TRP A 78 -13.13 -5.25 -0.45
CA TRP A 78 -14.52 -4.86 -0.70
C TRP A 78 -14.90 -3.59 0.07
N HIS A 79 -15.50 -2.64 -0.63
CA HIS A 79 -15.96 -1.38 -0.05
C HIS A 79 -17.12 -0.79 -0.84
N HIS A 80 -17.79 0.21 -0.28
CA HIS A 80 -18.71 1.07 -1.03
C HIS A 80 -18.46 2.55 -0.72
N HIS A 81 -18.88 3.42 -1.63
CA HIS A 81 -18.77 4.87 -1.47
C HIS A 81 -20.14 5.47 -1.16
N PRO A 82 -20.34 6.16 -0.01
CA PRO A 82 -21.59 6.85 0.29
C PRO A 82 -21.69 8.22 -0.41
N VAL A 83 -20.62 8.65 -1.09
CA VAL A 83 -20.51 9.96 -1.74
C VAL A 83 -20.17 9.81 -3.22
N MET A 84 -20.53 10.83 -4.01
CA MET A 84 -20.18 10.86 -5.42
C MET A 84 -18.67 10.95 -5.61
N ASN A 85 -18.18 10.19 -6.57
CA ASN A 85 -16.78 10.18 -6.90
C ASN A 85 -16.55 9.79 -8.37
N TYR A 86 -15.44 10.26 -8.89
CA TYR A 86 -14.98 10.01 -10.25
C TYR A 86 -13.46 10.11 -10.30
N GLY A 87 -12.83 9.57 -11.33
CA GLY A 87 -11.39 9.57 -11.43
C GLY A 87 -10.88 9.40 -12.83
N ILE A 88 -9.56 9.38 -12.95
CA ILE A 88 -8.84 9.09 -14.19
C ILE A 88 -7.70 8.13 -13.90
N LEU A 89 -7.59 7.07 -14.72
CA LEU A 89 -6.48 6.15 -14.65
C LEU A 89 -5.30 6.76 -15.41
N VAL A 90 -4.19 7.02 -14.71
CA VAL A 90 -3.01 7.68 -15.29
C VAL A 90 -1.93 6.67 -15.71
N GLN A 91 -1.96 5.46 -15.16
CA GLN A 91 -1.02 4.40 -15.53
C GLN A 91 -1.68 3.03 -15.37
N GLY A 92 -1.43 2.13 -16.32
CA GLY A 92 -1.76 0.71 -16.21
C GLY A 92 -3.19 0.38 -16.62
N GLU A 93 -3.77 -0.63 -15.96
CA GLU A 93 -5.15 -1.08 -16.17
C GLU A 93 -5.73 -1.58 -14.84
N LEU A 94 -6.92 -1.10 -14.48
CA LEU A 94 -7.62 -1.52 -13.27
C LEU A 94 -8.90 -2.27 -13.64
N THR A 95 -9.12 -3.42 -13.01
CA THR A 95 -10.43 -4.07 -13.05
C THR A 95 -11.20 -3.73 -11.78
N ILE A 96 -12.43 -3.23 -11.94
CA ILE A 96 -13.39 -3.00 -10.88
C ILE A 96 -14.45 -4.10 -10.97
N ILE A 97 -14.74 -4.77 -9.86
CA ILE A 97 -15.68 -5.88 -9.79
C ILE A 97 -16.74 -5.58 -8.74
N GLY A 98 -18.00 -5.54 -9.16
CA GLY A 98 -19.16 -5.44 -8.28
C GLY A 98 -19.50 -6.77 -7.62
N GLN A 99 -20.19 -6.75 -6.48
CA GLN A 99 -20.60 -7.98 -5.79
C GLN A 99 -21.59 -8.83 -6.62
N ASN A 100 -22.25 -8.24 -7.62
CA ASN A 100 -23.11 -8.93 -8.59
C ASN A 100 -22.31 -9.67 -9.69
N GLY A 101 -20.98 -9.59 -9.68
CA GLY A 101 -20.10 -10.18 -10.68
C GLY A 101 -19.92 -9.34 -11.96
N GLU A 102 -20.52 -8.15 -12.03
CA GLU A 102 -20.24 -7.22 -13.12
C GLU A 102 -18.82 -6.69 -13.00
N GLU A 103 -18.10 -6.66 -14.12
CA GLU A 103 -16.75 -6.14 -14.20
C GLU A 103 -16.66 -4.95 -15.14
N LYS A 104 -15.83 -3.97 -14.76
CA LYS A 104 -15.39 -2.89 -15.63
C LYS A 104 -13.87 -2.83 -15.63
N VAL A 105 -13.28 -2.94 -16.81
CA VAL A 105 -11.88 -2.62 -17.02
C VAL A 105 -11.78 -1.13 -17.35
N VAL A 106 -10.83 -0.46 -16.70
CA VAL A 106 -10.47 0.94 -16.94
C VAL A 106 -9.03 0.97 -17.41
N HIS A 107 -8.80 1.55 -18.58
CA HIS A 107 -7.48 1.65 -19.20
C HIS A 107 -6.83 3.02 -18.96
N GLU A 108 -5.52 3.08 -19.18
CA GLU A 108 -4.75 4.33 -19.09
C GLU A 108 -5.37 5.46 -19.95
N GLY A 109 -5.53 6.63 -19.34
CA GLY A 109 -6.17 7.79 -19.94
C GLY A 109 -7.70 7.81 -19.80
N GLU A 110 -8.33 6.71 -19.40
CA GLU A 110 -9.79 6.64 -19.27
C GLU A 110 -10.30 7.24 -17.96
N PRO A 111 -11.42 7.99 -18.01
CA PRO A 111 -12.14 8.37 -16.82
C PRO A 111 -13.00 7.22 -16.30
N VAL A 112 -13.29 7.25 -15.00
CA VAL A 112 -14.26 6.37 -14.36
C VAL A 112 -15.16 7.17 -13.42
N VAL A 113 -16.45 6.86 -13.42
CA VAL A 113 -17.38 7.25 -12.35
C VAL A 113 -17.71 5.95 -11.62
N GLU A 114 -17.46 5.91 -10.32
CA GLU A 114 -17.53 4.66 -9.56
C GLU A 114 -18.96 4.35 -9.09
N MET A 115 -19.16 3.11 -8.65
CA MET A 115 -20.46 2.60 -8.20
C MET A 115 -20.87 3.15 -6.81
N VAL A 116 -21.47 4.35 -6.79
CA VAL A 116 -21.99 4.97 -5.55
C VAL A 116 -22.99 4.04 -4.85
N GLY A 117 -22.77 3.81 -3.55
CA GLY A 117 -23.61 2.98 -2.69
C GLY A 117 -23.55 1.47 -2.97
N THR A 118 -22.77 1.03 -3.96
CA THR A 118 -22.67 -0.39 -4.33
C THR A 118 -21.34 -0.97 -3.87
N ILE A 119 -21.38 -2.18 -3.31
CA ILE A 119 -20.17 -2.89 -2.87
C ILE A 119 -19.38 -3.39 -4.09
N HIS A 120 -18.13 -2.98 -4.18
CA HIS A 120 -17.19 -3.36 -5.23
C HIS A 120 -15.77 -3.48 -4.67
N HIS A 121 -14.87 -4.04 -5.46
CA HIS A 121 -13.44 -4.06 -5.20
C HIS A 121 -12.66 -3.77 -6.48
N GLY A 122 -11.42 -3.31 -6.33
CA GLY A 122 -10.53 -3.02 -7.45
C GLY A 122 -9.29 -3.90 -7.40
N GLU A 123 -8.87 -4.42 -8.56
CA GLU A 123 -7.65 -5.23 -8.65
C GLU A 123 -6.80 -4.90 -9.89
N ASN A 124 -5.50 -4.91 -9.68
CA ASN A 124 -4.51 -4.80 -10.74
C ASN A 124 -4.09 -6.20 -11.19
N ARG A 125 -4.70 -6.69 -12.28
CA ARG A 125 -4.37 -7.98 -12.92
C ARG A 125 -3.09 -7.91 -13.78
N GLY A 126 -2.52 -6.72 -13.96
CA GLY A 126 -1.37 -6.48 -14.81
C GLY A 126 -0.01 -6.69 -14.11
N SER A 127 1.06 -6.44 -14.87
CA SER A 127 2.46 -6.57 -14.43
C SER A 127 3.13 -5.25 -14.03
N LYS A 128 2.44 -4.13 -14.21
CA LYS A 128 2.91 -2.78 -13.86
C LYS A 128 2.00 -2.18 -12.79
N PRO A 129 2.50 -1.27 -11.93
CA PRO A 129 1.63 -0.56 -11.01
C PRO A 129 0.54 0.23 -11.75
N VAL A 130 -0.66 0.23 -11.19
CA VAL A 130 -1.72 1.16 -11.58
C VAL A 130 -1.57 2.45 -10.78
N VAL A 131 -1.77 3.60 -11.43
CA VAL A 131 -1.91 4.90 -10.76
C VAL A 131 -3.27 5.48 -11.12
N LEU A 132 -4.10 5.68 -10.10
CA LEU A 132 -5.46 6.21 -10.24
C LEU A 132 -5.59 7.47 -9.38
N TYR A 133 -6.16 8.53 -9.95
CA TYR A 133 -6.58 9.70 -9.18
C TYR A 133 -8.10 9.71 -9.08
N MET A 134 -8.61 9.68 -7.85
CA MET A 134 -10.04 9.78 -7.56
C MET A 134 -10.34 11.13 -6.91
N PHE A 135 -11.50 11.68 -7.26
CA PHE A 135 -12.04 12.93 -6.78
C PHE A 135 -13.41 12.66 -6.16
N TYR A 136 -13.63 13.19 -4.97
CA TYR A 136 -14.85 12.99 -4.19
C TYR A 136 -15.50 14.33 -3.92
N ILE A 137 -16.84 14.34 -3.97
CA ILE A 137 -17.67 15.42 -3.47
C ILE A 137 -18.35 14.91 -2.21
N SER A 138 -17.79 15.26 -1.05
CA SER A 138 -18.23 14.79 0.28
C SER A 138 -18.82 15.94 1.10
N GLN A 139 -19.06 15.68 2.38
CA GLN A 139 -19.32 16.67 3.41
C GLN A 139 -18.49 16.32 4.65
N LYS A 140 -18.38 17.29 5.56
CA LYS A 140 -17.69 17.09 6.84
C LYS A 140 -18.23 15.83 7.54
N ASP A 141 -17.31 15.01 8.05
CA ASP A 141 -17.55 13.79 8.80
C ASP A 141 -18.18 12.62 7.99
N LEU A 142 -18.39 12.77 6.67
CA LEU A 142 -18.77 11.65 5.81
C LEU A 142 -17.53 10.86 5.33
N PRO A 143 -17.51 9.53 5.48
CA PRO A 143 -16.41 8.71 4.98
C PRO A 143 -16.42 8.67 3.45
N LEU A 144 -15.23 8.67 2.82
CA LEU A 144 -15.12 8.50 1.36
C LEU A 144 -15.51 7.09 0.93
N ALA A 145 -15.19 6.10 1.76
CA ALA A 145 -15.48 4.69 1.54
C ALA A 145 -15.75 4.00 2.88
N VAL A 146 -16.64 3.03 2.87
CA VAL A 146 -16.90 2.10 3.98
C VAL A 146 -16.37 0.72 3.57
N GLN A 147 -15.47 0.17 4.39
CA GLN A 147 -14.82 -1.12 4.14
C GLN A 147 -15.70 -2.28 4.62
N HIS A 148 -15.63 -3.40 3.91
CA HIS A 148 -16.34 -4.64 4.20
C HIS A 148 -15.37 -5.83 4.39
N PRO A 149 -14.58 -5.84 5.48
CA PRO A 149 -13.61 -6.91 5.76
C PRO A 149 -14.24 -8.28 6.03
N GLU A 150 -15.55 -8.31 6.32
CA GLU A 150 -16.34 -9.53 6.50
C GLU A 150 -16.57 -10.30 5.19
N ILE A 151 -16.40 -9.65 4.04
CA ILE A 151 -16.53 -10.28 2.72
C ILE A 151 -15.14 -10.77 2.30
N PRO A 152 -14.94 -12.09 2.12
CA PRO A 152 -13.66 -12.62 1.68
C PRO A 152 -13.25 -12.06 0.32
N LEU A 153 -11.97 -11.73 0.19
CA LEU A 153 -11.35 -11.36 -1.07
C LEU A 153 -10.56 -12.58 -1.57
N GLU A 154 -11.11 -13.27 -2.56
CA GLU A 154 -10.48 -14.44 -3.19
C GLU A 154 -9.28 -14.06 -4.07
#